data_AF-A0A5C7BB74-F1
#
_entry.id   AF-A0A5C7BB74-F1
#
_cell.length_a   1.000
_cell.length_b   1.000
_cell.length_c   1.000
_cell.angle_alpha   90.00
_cell.angle_beta   90.00
_cell.angle_gamma   90.00
#
_symmetry.space_group_name_H-M   'P 1'
#
loop_
_entity.id
_entity.type
_entity.pdbx_description
1 polymer ?
#
loop_
_entity_poly.entity_id
_entity_poly.type
_entity_poly.pdbx_seq_one_letter_code
_entity_poly.pdbx_strand_id
1 'polypeptide(L)'
;MNYKLFISGVFIMLLIACKSESKPEKNLIIEASDPKMDLAVLINELTLEDKYPQNDVRRYGVFPDLTVGNHPKTGQNKMNEILNLAEMGLELNFPEGVYKTVLNFSNRNGVKLHFDKAAFIGAILINGTSEQKIKNINLTGTLLSYSSFSSTYNSGVAIDSLIIKNDKTINISNLNSSGCNIYIGTFSLSINYLEIEGIGSVGDQFRYTPAALMIHGKSPSPEDILIKHANIKSSDRHGAYLSGKFIEINKLFITSVGLGEIENMPKIAYTKPGEEKEITAVWLKDFEDSNIGDLHINTSSSPKLNYALYLDSGDINFPSTVSIVHLAGKNNEVKRSPATNIDVIYFKE
;
A
#
# COMPACT_ATOMS: atom_id res chain seq x y z
N MET A 1 -60.17 -2.17 -55.13
CA MET A 1 -59.98 -3.53 -55.67
C MET A 1 -59.63 -4.43 -54.49
N ASN A 2 -60.57 -5.29 -54.10
CA ASN A 2 -60.53 -6.47 -53.20
C ASN A 2 -59.81 -6.36 -51.83
N TYR A 3 -60.52 -6.16 -50.70
CA TYR A 3 -61.17 -7.16 -49.80
C TYR A 3 -60.13 -8.10 -49.12
N LYS A 4 -59.98 -8.25 -47.78
CA LYS A 4 -60.93 -8.41 -46.65
C LYS A 4 -60.13 -8.33 -45.31
N LEU A 5 -60.63 -7.63 -44.27
CA LEU A 5 -61.20 -8.14 -42.98
C LEU A 5 -60.24 -9.02 -42.13
N PHE A 6 -60.05 -8.83 -40.81
CA PHE A 6 -61.08 -8.69 -39.76
C PHE A 6 -60.56 -7.95 -38.51
N ILE A 7 -61.46 -7.15 -37.94
CA ILE A 7 -61.41 -6.39 -36.67
C ILE A 7 -61.96 -7.27 -35.54
N SER A 8 -61.57 -6.97 -34.29
CA SER A 8 -62.43 -6.89 -33.08
C SER A 8 -61.74 -7.51 -31.86
N GLY A 9 -61.73 -6.93 -30.67
CA GLY A 9 -62.44 -5.75 -30.21
C GLY A 9 -62.03 -5.42 -28.78
N VAL A 10 -62.16 -4.14 -28.45
CA VAL A 10 -62.03 -3.58 -27.09
C VAL A 10 -63.25 -4.03 -26.28
N PHE A 11 -63.01 -4.52 -25.06
CA PHE A 11 -64.06 -4.63 -24.04
C PHE A 11 -63.52 -4.03 -22.74
N ILE A 12 -64.07 -2.86 -22.38
CA ILE A 12 -63.95 -2.26 -21.06
C ILE A 12 -65.16 -2.74 -20.25
N MET A 13 -64.93 -3.30 -19.07
CA MET A 13 -65.86 -3.17 -17.95
C MET A 13 -65.10 -3.11 -16.61
N LEU A 14 -65.36 -2.04 -15.87
CA LEU A 14 -65.03 -1.88 -14.46
C LEU A 14 -65.75 -2.95 -13.62
N LEU A 15 -65.06 -3.48 -12.61
CA LEU A 15 -65.69 -3.80 -11.33
C LEU A 15 -64.79 -3.37 -10.16
N ILE A 16 -65.47 -2.83 -9.17
CA ILE A 16 -65.01 -2.10 -7.99
C ILE A 16 -64.79 -3.08 -6.83
N ALA A 17 -63.78 -2.76 -6.00
CA ALA A 17 -63.59 -3.09 -4.60
C ALA A 17 -63.56 -4.56 -4.14
N CYS A 18 -62.38 -4.95 -3.63
CA CYS A 18 -62.29 -5.76 -2.42
C CYS A 18 -61.23 -5.14 -1.49
N LYS A 19 -61.70 -4.48 -0.42
CA LYS A 19 -60.89 -4.23 0.78
C LYS A 19 -60.70 -5.59 1.46
N SER A 20 -59.46 -6.01 1.67
CA SER A 20 -59.13 -6.88 2.79
C SER A 20 -57.91 -6.32 3.52
N GLU A 21 -58.05 -6.28 4.83
CA GLU A 21 -57.18 -5.61 5.78
C GLU A 21 -55.79 -6.26 5.81
N SER A 22 -54.74 -5.44 5.71
CA SER A 22 -53.38 -5.84 6.00
C SER A 22 -53.26 -6.18 7.49
N LYS A 23 -53.14 -7.48 7.82
CA LYS A 23 -52.61 -7.90 9.12
C LYS A 23 -51.15 -7.45 9.20
N PRO A 24 -50.70 -6.87 10.33
CA PRO A 24 -49.29 -6.56 10.49
C PRO A 24 -48.55 -7.88 10.69
N GLU A 25 -47.74 -8.27 9.70
CA GLU A 25 -46.68 -9.24 9.95
C GLU A 25 -45.74 -8.63 10.98
N LYS A 26 -45.78 -9.19 12.20
CA LYS A 26 -44.66 -9.12 13.13
C LYS A 26 -43.48 -9.84 12.46
N ASN A 27 -42.73 -9.14 11.63
CA ASN A 27 -41.40 -9.58 11.28
C ASN A 27 -40.52 -9.31 12.49
N LEU A 28 -40.24 -10.41 13.19
CA LEU A 28 -39.22 -10.54 14.21
C LEU A 28 -37.98 -9.79 13.74
N ILE A 29 -37.61 -8.74 14.49
CA ILE A 29 -36.23 -8.29 14.53
C ILE A 29 -35.49 -9.45 15.17
N ILE A 30 -34.94 -10.34 14.35
CA ILE A 30 -33.84 -11.20 14.78
C ILE A 30 -32.67 -10.23 14.86
N GLU A 31 -32.47 -9.64 16.03
CA GLU A 31 -31.16 -9.13 16.38
C GLU A 31 -30.22 -10.33 16.33
N ALA A 32 -29.48 -10.45 15.23
CA ALA A 32 -28.30 -11.30 15.18
C ALA A 32 -27.28 -10.68 16.14
N SER A 33 -27.45 -10.93 17.43
CA SER A 33 -26.35 -10.85 18.39
C SER A 33 -25.48 -12.07 18.12
N ASP A 34 -24.62 -11.93 17.11
CA ASP A 34 -23.46 -12.79 16.99
C ASP A 34 -22.72 -12.67 18.34
N PRO A 35 -22.60 -13.75 19.14
CA PRO A 35 -21.90 -13.65 20.40
C PRO A 35 -20.45 -13.33 20.05
N LYS A 36 -20.06 -12.06 20.18
CA LYS A 36 -18.66 -11.66 20.08
C LYS A 36 -17.91 -12.55 21.07
N MET A 37 -17.15 -13.50 20.53
CA MET A 37 -16.32 -14.39 21.32
C MET A 37 -15.47 -13.52 22.25
N ASP A 38 -15.38 -13.90 23.51
CA ASP A 38 -14.55 -13.17 24.46
C ASP A 38 -13.07 -13.37 24.11
N LEU A 39 -12.27 -12.30 24.16
CA LEU A 39 -10.84 -12.35 23.82
C LEU A 39 -10.09 -13.38 24.67
N ALA A 40 -10.40 -13.50 25.96
CA ALA A 40 -9.75 -14.47 26.84
C ALA A 40 -10.10 -15.91 26.46
N VAL A 41 -11.32 -16.16 25.97
CA VAL A 41 -11.72 -17.47 25.45
C VAL A 41 -10.90 -17.81 24.20
N LEU A 42 -10.81 -16.88 23.25
CA LEU A 42 -10.04 -17.10 22.03
C LEU A 42 -8.53 -17.30 22.30
N ILE A 43 -7.95 -16.51 23.22
CA ILE A 43 -6.55 -16.68 23.66
C ILE A 43 -6.31 -18.11 24.18
N ASN A 44 -7.21 -18.62 25.03
CA ASN A 44 -7.08 -19.96 25.60
C ASN A 44 -7.22 -21.05 24.53
N GLU A 45 -8.16 -20.89 23.59
CA GLU A 45 -8.36 -21.83 22.50
C GLU A 45 -7.12 -21.94 21.59
N LEU A 46 -6.55 -20.78 21.22
CA LEU A 46 -5.43 -20.67 20.29
C LEU A 46 -4.04 -20.93 20.93
N THR A 47 -3.95 -21.00 22.25
CA THR A 47 -2.67 -21.24 22.92
C THR A 47 -2.14 -22.64 22.57
N LEU A 48 -0.91 -22.69 22.06
CA LEU A 48 -0.13 -23.90 21.81
C LEU A 48 1.09 -24.01 22.71
N GLU A 49 1.71 -22.88 23.06
CA GLU A 49 2.97 -22.82 23.83
C GLU A 49 2.82 -21.84 24.98
N ASP A 50 2.30 -22.33 26.11
CA ASP A 50 1.93 -21.52 27.28
C ASP A 50 3.11 -20.82 27.98
N LYS A 51 4.34 -21.31 27.76
CA LYS A 51 5.59 -20.70 28.24
C LYS A 51 5.86 -19.30 27.70
N TYR A 52 5.30 -18.95 26.55
CA TYR A 52 5.43 -17.60 25.97
C TYR A 52 4.30 -16.70 26.48
N PRO A 53 4.54 -15.41 26.71
CA PRO A 53 3.51 -14.49 27.18
C PRO A 53 2.38 -14.34 26.16
N GLN A 54 1.20 -13.89 26.60
CA GLN A 54 0.01 -13.79 25.73
C GLN A 54 0.23 -12.89 24.52
N ASN A 55 1.06 -11.85 24.63
CA ASN A 55 1.36 -10.98 23.52
C ASN A 55 2.43 -11.54 22.55
N ASP A 56 3.00 -12.72 22.76
CA ASP A 56 4.04 -13.27 21.88
C ASP A 56 3.44 -14.24 20.84
N VAL A 57 3.70 -14.00 19.56
CA VAL A 57 3.18 -14.81 18.45
C VAL A 57 3.59 -16.28 18.50
N ARG A 58 4.71 -16.60 19.17
CA ARG A 58 5.18 -17.98 19.39
C ARG A 58 4.25 -18.76 20.29
N ARG A 59 3.51 -18.11 21.20
CA ARG A 59 2.46 -18.73 22.01
C ARG A 59 1.40 -19.42 21.15
N TYR A 60 1.12 -18.84 19.99
CA TYR A 60 0.12 -19.28 19.01
C TYR A 60 0.73 -20.11 17.87
N GLY A 61 1.99 -20.51 18.01
CA GLY A 61 2.68 -21.41 17.09
C GLY A 61 3.19 -20.78 15.81
N VAL A 62 3.38 -19.44 15.79
CA VAL A 62 4.09 -18.73 14.72
C VAL A 62 5.49 -18.38 15.20
N PHE A 63 6.46 -19.04 14.60
CA PHE A 63 7.87 -18.94 14.98
C PHE A 63 8.70 -18.38 13.82
N PRO A 64 9.79 -17.66 14.12
CA PRO A 64 10.81 -17.41 13.13
C PRO A 64 11.40 -18.73 12.61
N ASP A 65 11.87 -18.72 11.37
CA ASP A 65 12.52 -19.79 10.62
C ASP A 65 11.68 -21.05 10.35
N LEU A 66 10.45 -21.10 10.87
CA LEU A 66 9.50 -22.17 10.62
C LEU A 66 8.41 -21.72 9.63
N THR A 67 7.91 -22.67 8.85
CA THR A 67 6.75 -22.45 7.98
C THR A 67 5.50 -22.20 8.82
N VAL A 68 4.73 -21.17 8.46
CA VAL A 68 3.46 -20.90 9.12
C VAL A 68 2.35 -21.78 8.53
N GLY A 69 1.97 -22.80 9.28
CA GLY A 69 0.89 -23.71 8.91
C GLY A 69 -0.45 -23.38 9.56
N ASN A 70 -1.32 -24.38 9.61
CA ASN A 70 -2.63 -24.29 10.25
C ASN A 70 -2.54 -24.57 11.76
N HIS A 71 -3.42 -23.96 12.52
CA HIS A 71 -3.59 -24.20 13.94
C HIS A 71 -4.21 -25.60 14.13
N PRO A 72 -3.64 -26.46 15.00
CA PRO A 72 -4.02 -27.88 15.07
C PRO A 72 -5.43 -28.12 15.61
N LYS A 73 -6.01 -27.18 16.36
CA LYS A 73 -7.37 -27.32 16.92
C LYS A 73 -8.44 -26.74 15.99
N THR A 74 -8.21 -25.52 15.48
CA THR A 74 -9.21 -24.79 14.67
C THR A 74 -9.11 -25.11 13.18
N GLY A 75 -7.98 -25.67 12.73
CA GLY A 75 -7.69 -25.94 11.32
C GLY A 75 -7.42 -24.68 10.48
N GLN A 76 -7.54 -23.49 11.08
CA GLN A 76 -7.34 -22.21 10.40
C GLN A 76 -5.86 -21.83 10.28
N ASN A 77 -5.54 -20.96 9.32
CA ASN A 77 -4.17 -20.45 9.19
C ASN A 77 -3.75 -19.66 10.44
N LYS A 78 -2.58 -19.98 11.02
CA LYS A 78 -2.13 -19.36 12.28
C LYS A 78 -1.89 -17.84 12.18
N MET A 79 -1.46 -17.31 11.03
CA MET A 79 -1.36 -15.85 10.86
C MET A 79 -2.73 -15.20 10.94
N ASN A 80 -3.76 -15.84 10.38
CA ASN A 80 -5.11 -15.30 10.44
C ASN A 80 -5.64 -15.27 11.87
N GLU A 81 -5.37 -16.32 12.64
CA GLU A 81 -5.77 -16.40 14.05
C GLU A 81 -5.07 -15.35 14.93
N ILE A 82 -3.77 -15.14 14.71
CA ILE A 82 -3.01 -14.05 15.36
C ILE A 82 -3.62 -12.70 15.03
N LEU A 83 -3.94 -12.46 13.76
CA LEU A 83 -4.54 -11.19 13.38
C LEU A 83 -5.96 -11.03 13.94
N ASN A 84 -6.74 -12.12 14.10
CA ASN A 84 -8.04 -12.07 14.78
C ASN A 84 -7.88 -11.61 16.24
N LEU A 85 -6.91 -12.16 16.97
CA LEU A 85 -6.58 -11.70 18.33
C LEU A 85 -6.22 -10.21 18.35
N ALA A 86 -5.46 -9.76 17.37
CA ALA A 86 -5.05 -8.36 17.28
C ALA A 86 -6.22 -7.40 16.98
N GLU A 87 -7.16 -7.80 16.11
CA GLU A 87 -8.39 -7.04 15.83
C GLU A 87 -9.31 -6.97 17.07
N MET A 88 -9.23 -7.96 17.96
CA MET A 88 -9.93 -7.97 19.24
C MET A 88 -9.21 -7.15 20.32
N GLY A 89 -8.10 -6.49 20.00
CA GLY A 89 -7.41 -5.53 20.85
C GLY A 89 -6.15 -6.05 21.54
N LEU A 90 -5.72 -7.29 21.29
CA LEU A 90 -4.46 -7.80 21.81
C LEU A 90 -3.29 -7.27 20.98
N GLU A 91 -2.43 -6.45 21.57
CA GLU A 91 -1.18 -6.06 20.92
C GLU A 91 -0.21 -7.25 20.89
N LEU A 92 0.22 -7.65 19.69
CA LEU A 92 1.05 -8.83 19.47
C LEU A 92 2.47 -8.46 19.04
N ASN A 93 3.44 -9.14 19.64
CA ASN A 93 4.86 -8.98 19.46
C ASN A 93 5.41 -10.09 18.56
N PHE A 94 6.04 -9.68 17.46
CA PHE A 94 6.88 -10.52 16.63
C PHE A 94 8.34 -10.36 17.07
N PRO A 95 8.93 -11.35 17.77
CA PRO A 95 10.36 -11.32 18.08
C PRO A 95 11.22 -11.37 16.82
N GLU A 96 12.52 -11.08 16.99
CA GLU A 96 13.49 -11.13 15.91
C GLU A 96 13.52 -12.49 15.21
N GLY A 97 13.63 -12.44 13.88
CA GLY A 97 13.85 -13.61 13.04
C GLY A 97 13.08 -13.56 11.71
N VAL A 98 13.18 -14.64 10.92
CA VAL A 98 12.65 -14.69 9.56
C VAL A 98 11.34 -15.49 9.50
N TYR A 99 10.23 -14.81 9.26
CA TYR A 99 8.90 -15.40 9.15
C TYR A 99 8.62 -15.83 7.72
N LYS A 100 8.40 -17.13 7.53
CA LYS A 100 8.19 -17.76 6.22
C LYS A 100 6.75 -17.59 5.71
N THR A 101 6.30 -16.34 5.58
CA THR A 101 4.91 -16.01 5.18
C THR A 101 4.81 -14.59 4.61
N VAL A 102 3.63 -14.29 4.06
CA VAL A 102 3.13 -12.94 3.75
C VAL A 102 2.42 -12.39 4.99
N LEU A 103 2.55 -11.08 5.26
CA LEU A 103 1.75 -10.39 6.27
C LEU A 103 0.62 -9.63 5.57
N ASN A 104 -0.61 -10.10 5.74
CA ASN A 104 -1.76 -9.58 5.00
C ASN A 104 -2.86 -9.05 5.94
N PHE A 105 -3.16 -7.76 5.83
CA PHE A 105 -4.19 -7.06 6.58
C PHE A 105 -5.50 -6.85 5.78
N SER A 106 -5.65 -7.49 4.61
CA SER A 106 -6.90 -7.44 3.85
C SER A 106 -8.10 -7.73 4.73
N ASN A 107 -9.07 -6.80 4.72
CA ASN A 107 -10.30 -6.83 5.50
C ASN A 107 -10.12 -6.75 7.02
N ARG A 108 -8.98 -6.26 7.50
CA ARG A 108 -8.72 -6.14 8.94
C ARG A 108 -8.73 -4.71 9.44
N ASN A 109 -9.15 -4.50 10.67
CA ASN A 109 -9.24 -3.17 11.27
C ASN A 109 -8.78 -3.16 12.74
N GLY A 110 -8.16 -2.06 13.18
CA GLY A 110 -7.81 -1.88 14.59
C GLY A 110 -6.65 -2.75 15.08
N VAL A 111 -5.81 -3.23 14.17
CA VAL A 111 -4.70 -4.13 14.48
C VAL A 111 -3.50 -3.35 15.01
N LYS A 112 -2.93 -3.82 16.12
CA LYS A 112 -1.67 -3.31 16.69
C LYS A 112 -0.65 -4.43 16.81
N LEU A 113 0.47 -4.28 16.11
CA LEU A 113 1.57 -5.25 16.14
C LEU A 113 2.88 -4.52 16.44
N HIS A 114 3.75 -5.18 17.20
CA HIS A 114 5.11 -4.75 17.47
C HIS A 114 6.11 -5.72 16.83
N PHE A 115 7.15 -5.19 16.18
CA PHE A 115 8.17 -5.99 15.49
C PHE A 115 9.56 -5.69 16.07
N ASP A 116 10.19 -6.69 16.67
CA ASP A 116 11.59 -6.61 17.10
C ASP A 116 12.49 -7.10 15.96
N LYS A 117 12.60 -6.32 14.86
CA LYS A 117 13.34 -6.71 13.64
C LYS A 117 12.83 -8.01 13.00
N ALA A 118 11.53 -8.26 13.06
CA ALA A 118 10.92 -9.39 12.39
C ALA A 118 10.92 -9.19 10.87
N ALA A 119 11.44 -10.17 10.14
CA ALA A 119 11.56 -10.13 8.69
C ALA A 119 10.63 -11.13 8.01
N PHE A 120 9.75 -10.65 7.12
CA PHE A 120 8.86 -11.50 6.34
C PHE A 120 9.48 -11.77 4.97
N ILE A 121 9.51 -13.05 4.57
CA ILE A 121 10.00 -13.42 3.23
C ILE A 121 9.02 -13.06 2.10
N GLY A 122 7.76 -12.79 2.48
CA GLY A 122 6.69 -12.34 1.59
C GLY A 122 6.39 -10.85 1.74
N ALA A 123 5.37 -10.40 1.00
CA ALA A 123 4.95 -9.00 1.01
C ALA A 123 4.23 -8.60 2.32
N ILE A 124 4.22 -7.30 2.59
CA ILE A 124 3.34 -6.67 3.58
C ILE A 124 2.20 -6.00 2.81
N LEU A 125 0.97 -6.43 3.07
CA LEU A 125 -0.21 -6.03 2.29
C LEU A 125 -1.23 -5.35 3.21
N ILE A 126 -1.46 -4.05 2.99
CA ILE A 126 -2.55 -3.29 3.62
C ILE A 126 -3.52 -2.85 2.52
N ASN A 127 -4.11 -3.84 1.87
CA ASN A 127 -4.91 -3.66 0.66
C ASN A 127 -6.39 -3.97 0.92
N GLY A 128 -7.20 -2.91 0.97
CA GLY A 128 -8.67 -2.98 0.99
C GLY A 128 -9.27 -2.75 -0.39
N THR A 129 -10.60 -2.57 -0.40
CA THR A 129 -11.36 -2.14 -1.59
C THR A 129 -12.18 -0.87 -1.30
N SER A 130 -12.80 -0.29 -2.32
CA SER A 130 -13.73 0.84 -2.16
C SER A 130 -14.87 0.53 -1.18
N GLU A 131 -15.31 -0.73 -1.13
CA GLU A 131 -16.39 -1.23 -0.28
C GLU A 131 -15.88 -1.65 1.10
N GLN A 132 -14.66 -2.22 1.18
CA GLN A 132 -14.06 -2.77 2.39
C GLN A 132 -12.73 -2.08 2.66
N LYS A 133 -12.82 -0.84 3.17
CA LYS A 133 -11.65 -0.06 3.56
C LYS A 133 -11.04 -0.60 4.86
N ILE A 134 -9.71 -0.69 4.89
CA ILE A 134 -8.93 -1.03 6.10
C ILE A 134 -8.72 0.23 6.94
N LYS A 135 -8.79 0.11 8.26
CA LYS A 135 -8.64 1.24 9.18
C LYS A 135 -7.79 0.91 10.39
N ASN A 136 -7.05 1.91 10.87
CA ASN A 136 -6.40 1.91 12.17
C ASN A 136 -5.42 0.74 12.34
N ILE A 137 -4.39 0.69 11.49
CA ILE A 137 -3.31 -0.29 11.58
C ILE A 137 -2.09 0.39 12.18
N ASN A 138 -1.58 -0.14 13.29
CA ASN A 138 -0.39 0.38 13.96
C ASN A 138 0.70 -0.69 14.02
N LEU A 139 1.81 -0.43 13.34
CA LEU A 139 2.96 -1.33 13.21
C LEU A 139 4.18 -0.66 13.87
N THR A 140 4.45 -1.02 15.13
CA THR A 140 5.54 -0.42 15.91
C THR A 140 6.82 -1.24 15.82
N GLY A 141 7.96 -0.62 16.12
CA GLY A 141 9.27 -1.26 16.00
C GLY A 141 9.78 -1.35 14.56
N THR A 142 10.60 -2.37 14.26
CA THR A 142 11.24 -2.56 12.95
C THR A 142 10.66 -3.77 12.22
N LEU A 143 9.88 -3.49 11.17
CA LEU A 143 9.32 -4.48 10.26
C LEU A 143 10.17 -4.57 9.00
N LEU A 144 10.51 -5.79 8.59
CA LEU A 144 11.24 -6.03 7.34
C LEU A 144 10.44 -6.91 6.38
N SER A 145 10.62 -6.69 5.08
CA SER A 145 10.13 -7.57 4.02
C SER A 145 11.21 -7.80 2.97
N TYR A 146 11.32 -9.02 2.46
CA TYR A 146 12.17 -9.36 1.31
C TYR A 146 11.42 -9.27 -0.03
N SER A 147 10.16 -8.81 -0.02
CA SER A 147 9.30 -8.74 -1.20
C SER A 147 8.83 -7.33 -1.48
N SER A 148 7.90 -6.79 -0.69
CA SER A 148 7.35 -5.46 -0.94
C SER A 148 6.46 -4.98 0.19
N PHE A 149 6.12 -3.70 0.12
CA PHE A 149 4.98 -3.13 0.82
C PHE A 149 3.96 -2.64 -0.21
N SER A 150 2.67 -2.91 0.05
CA SER A 150 1.59 -2.34 -0.74
C SER A 150 0.43 -1.87 0.14
N SER A 151 -0.16 -0.75 -0.27
CA SER A 151 -1.24 -0.08 0.44
C SER A 151 -2.31 0.40 -0.55
N THR A 152 -3.55 -0.06 -0.42
CA THR A 152 -4.74 0.43 -1.16
C THR A 152 -5.93 0.57 -0.22
N TYR A 153 -6.81 1.54 -0.49
CA TYR A 153 -8.11 1.68 0.19
C TYR A 153 -8.04 1.49 1.73
N ASN A 154 -7.21 2.29 2.39
CA ASN A 154 -7.06 2.26 3.83
C ASN A 154 -6.97 3.66 4.44
N SER A 155 -7.16 3.74 5.76
CA SER A 155 -7.04 4.98 6.51
C SER A 155 -6.48 4.79 7.91
N GLY A 156 -5.56 5.67 8.34
CA GLY A 156 -4.99 5.62 9.68
C GLY A 156 -4.01 4.46 9.84
N VAL A 157 -3.01 4.43 8.95
CA VAL A 157 -1.91 3.47 9.02
C VAL A 157 -0.69 4.18 9.61
N ALA A 158 -0.11 3.62 10.66
CA ALA A 158 1.12 4.13 11.27
C ALA A 158 2.16 3.03 11.32
N ILE A 159 3.37 3.33 10.84
CA ILE A 159 4.50 2.41 10.79
C ILE A 159 5.74 3.11 11.35
N ASP A 160 6.39 2.50 12.35
CA ASP A 160 7.63 3.04 12.89
C ASP A 160 8.78 2.88 11.89
N SER A 161 9.21 1.65 11.61
CA SER A 161 10.29 1.40 10.67
C SER A 161 9.92 0.27 9.71
N LEU A 162 9.98 0.57 8.42
CA LEU A 162 9.78 -0.38 7.33
C LEU A 162 11.07 -0.49 6.48
N ILE A 163 11.63 -1.69 6.42
CA ILE A 163 12.82 -1.98 5.60
C ILE A 163 12.45 -3.00 4.54
N ILE A 164 12.58 -2.61 3.28
CA ILE A 164 12.34 -3.49 2.14
C ILE A 164 13.69 -3.91 1.57
N LYS A 165 14.02 -5.18 1.80
CA LYS A 165 15.28 -5.79 1.38
C LYS A 165 15.14 -6.44 0.01
N ASN A 166 16.24 -6.46 -0.72
CA ASN A 166 16.30 -7.11 -2.02
C ASN A 166 17.21 -8.35 -1.99
N ASP A 167 16.66 -9.50 -1.61
CA ASP A 167 17.36 -10.78 -1.63
C ASP A 167 16.46 -11.88 -2.23
N LYS A 168 16.75 -12.25 -3.48
CA LYS A 168 16.01 -13.28 -4.23
C LYS A 168 16.11 -14.66 -3.59
N THR A 169 17.17 -14.94 -2.83
CA THR A 169 17.38 -16.26 -2.23
C THR A 169 16.51 -16.47 -0.99
N ILE A 170 16.07 -15.37 -0.37
CA ILE A 170 15.21 -15.38 0.81
C ILE A 170 13.74 -15.14 0.43
N ASN A 171 13.47 -14.30 -0.57
CA ASN A 171 12.11 -13.99 -1.01
C ASN A 171 11.33 -15.26 -1.40
N ILE A 172 10.10 -15.41 -0.90
CA ILE A 172 9.25 -16.60 -1.13
C ILE A 172 8.99 -16.90 -2.62
N SER A 173 9.02 -15.88 -3.46
CA SER A 173 8.79 -15.99 -4.91
C SER A 173 10.08 -16.15 -5.72
N ASN A 174 11.26 -16.15 -5.08
CA ASN A 174 12.58 -16.09 -5.73
C ASN A 174 12.76 -14.88 -6.65
N LEU A 175 12.14 -13.76 -6.29
CA LEU A 175 12.14 -12.52 -7.07
C LEU A 175 12.91 -11.41 -6.35
N ASN A 176 13.38 -10.43 -7.11
CA ASN A 176 13.76 -9.14 -6.52
C ASN A 176 12.52 -8.50 -5.86
N SER A 177 12.77 -7.57 -4.95
CA SER A 177 11.72 -6.74 -4.36
C SER A 177 11.01 -5.89 -5.42
N SER A 178 9.73 -5.58 -5.16
CA SER A 178 8.98 -4.56 -5.90
C SER A 178 8.81 -3.24 -5.13
N GLY A 179 9.55 -3.06 -4.04
CA GLY A 179 9.64 -1.78 -3.33
C GLY A 179 8.40 -1.43 -2.50
N CYS A 180 8.21 -0.13 -2.26
CA CYS A 180 7.13 0.43 -1.47
C CYS A 180 6.10 1.08 -2.39
N ASN A 181 4.87 0.54 -2.39
CA ASN A 181 3.84 0.96 -3.32
C ASN A 181 2.58 1.43 -2.58
N ILE A 182 2.34 2.74 -2.59
CA ILE A 182 1.18 3.39 -2.01
C ILE A 182 0.24 3.76 -3.16
N TYR A 183 -0.91 3.10 -3.17
CA TYR A 183 -1.85 3.14 -4.27
C TYR A 183 -3.11 3.92 -3.89
N ILE A 184 -3.99 4.04 -4.89
CA ILE A 184 -5.34 4.58 -4.84
C ILE A 184 -6.08 4.27 -3.52
N GLY A 185 -6.73 5.29 -2.96
CA GLY A 185 -7.51 5.19 -1.73
C GLY A 185 -6.72 4.97 -0.45
N THR A 186 -5.40 5.16 -0.46
CA THR A 186 -4.64 5.30 0.78
C THR A 186 -4.80 6.70 1.35
N PHE A 187 -5.27 6.79 2.59
CA PHE A 187 -5.46 8.05 3.32
C PHE A 187 -4.75 8.01 4.67
N SER A 188 -4.14 9.09 5.13
CA SER A 188 -3.57 9.16 6.49
C SER A 188 -2.62 8.00 6.79
N LEU A 189 -1.58 7.85 5.98
CA LEU A 189 -0.52 6.86 6.16
C LEU A 189 0.75 7.58 6.64
N SER A 190 1.32 7.09 7.75
CA SER A 190 2.58 7.61 8.30
C SER A 190 3.64 6.52 8.40
N ILE A 191 4.85 6.82 7.93
CA ILE A 191 6.05 5.98 8.10
C ILE A 191 7.15 6.83 8.74
N ASN A 192 7.62 6.47 9.94
CA ASN A 192 8.71 7.23 10.57
C ASN A 192 10.05 6.97 9.86
N TYR A 193 10.34 5.72 9.49
CA TYR A 193 11.54 5.35 8.74
C TYR A 193 11.21 4.35 7.63
N LEU A 194 11.56 4.69 6.39
CA LEU A 194 11.46 3.83 5.22
C LEU A 194 12.84 3.62 4.61
N GLU A 195 13.26 2.36 4.48
CA GLU A 195 14.44 2.00 3.69
C GLU A 195 14.07 1.01 2.59
N ILE A 196 14.60 1.25 1.39
CA ILE A 196 14.41 0.38 0.24
C ILE A 196 15.78 0.07 -0.36
N GLU A 197 16.19 -1.19 -0.27
CA GLU A 197 17.52 -1.64 -0.70
C GLU A 197 17.62 -1.87 -2.21
N GLY A 198 16.49 -1.98 -2.91
CA GLY A 198 16.44 -2.19 -4.35
C GLY A 198 15.06 -2.62 -4.84
N ILE A 199 14.82 -2.45 -6.14
CA ILE A 199 13.73 -3.12 -6.84
C ILE A 199 14.27 -3.84 -8.06
N GLY A 200 13.56 -4.90 -8.48
CA GLY A 200 13.85 -5.59 -9.73
C GLY A 200 13.20 -4.94 -10.95
N SER A 201 13.78 -5.21 -12.12
CA SER A 201 13.18 -4.85 -13.42
C SER A 201 13.00 -6.00 -14.41
N VAL A 202 13.62 -7.15 -14.16
CA VAL A 202 13.75 -8.25 -15.14
C VAL A 202 12.52 -9.17 -15.10
N GLY A 203 11.79 -9.23 -16.22
CA GLY A 203 10.60 -10.07 -16.39
C GLY A 203 9.27 -9.36 -16.14
N ASP A 204 8.18 -9.96 -16.63
CA ASP A 204 6.83 -9.36 -16.63
C ASP A 204 6.29 -9.06 -15.23
N GLN A 205 6.75 -9.76 -14.21
CA GLN A 205 6.36 -9.52 -12.82
C GLN A 205 6.74 -8.12 -12.32
N PHE A 206 7.74 -7.46 -12.92
CA PHE A 206 8.11 -6.09 -12.60
C PHE A 206 7.51 -5.06 -13.56
N ARG A 207 6.65 -5.48 -14.51
CA ARG A 207 6.06 -4.57 -15.50
C ARG A 207 5.44 -3.34 -14.85
N TYR A 208 4.76 -3.51 -13.72
CA TYR A 208 4.08 -2.40 -13.01
C TYR A 208 4.87 -1.85 -11.82
N THR A 209 6.19 -2.04 -11.79
CA THR A 209 7.09 -1.51 -10.74
C THR A 209 8.05 -0.47 -11.33
N PRO A 210 7.59 0.76 -11.61
CA PRO A 210 8.43 1.80 -12.21
C PRO A 210 9.43 2.42 -11.22
N ALA A 211 9.13 2.46 -9.93
CA ALA A 211 9.93 3.16 -8.93
C ALA A 211 10.12 2.33 -7.66
N ALA A 212 11.20 2.60 -6.91
CA ALA A 212 11.43 1.96 -5.62
C ALA A 212 10.41 2.43 -4.56
N LEU A 213 10.14 3.74 -4.51
CA LEU A 213 9.00 4.32 -3.81
C LEU A 213 7.99 4.86 -4.83
N MET A 214 6.78 4.33 -4.79
CA MET A 214 5.71 4.73 -5.69
C MET A 214 4.49 5.17 -4.88
N ILE A 215 4.08 6.43 -5.03
CA ILE A 215 2.80 6.94 -4.54
C ILE A 215 1.98 7.32 -5.77
N HIS A 216 0.90 6.60 -6.05
CA HIS A 216 0.08 6.88 -7.23
C HIS A 216 -1.39 6.46 -7.13
N GLY A 217 -2.23 7.07 -7.95
CA GLY A 217 -3.66 6.78 -8.06
C GLY A 217 -4.45 8.07 -8.22
N LYS A 218 -5.61 8.04 -8.91
CA LYS A 218 -6.33 9.28 -9.26
C LYS A 218 -7.73 9.42 -8.66
N SER A 219 -8.43 8.31 -8.41
CA SER A 219 -9.83 8.40 -7.99
C SER A 219 -10.26 7.26 -7.07
N PRO A 220 -10.08 7.41 -5.75
CA PRO A 220 -9.46 8.56 -5.08
C PRO A 220 -7.92 8.52 -5.08
N SER A 221 -7.26 9.67 -5.30
CA SER A 221 -5.81 9.78 -5.18
C SER A 221 -5.32 9.50 -3.76
N PRO A 222 -4.10 8.98 -3.57
CA PRO A 222 -3.47 8.95 -2.25
C PRO A 222 -3.43 10.36 -1.65
N GLU A 223 -3.74 10.45 -0.36
CA GLU A 223 -3.85 11.73 0.33
C GLU A 223 -3.40 11.61 1.79
N ASP A 224 -2.80 12.68 2.34
CA ASP A 224 -2.33 12.73 3.74
C ASP A 224 -1.31 11.62 4.03
N ILE A 225 -0.18 11.69 3.33
CA ILE A 225 0.89 10.69 3.42
C ILE A 225 2.13 11.36 4.03
N LEU A 226 2.57 10.86 5.19
CA LEU A 226 3.76 11.36 5.89
C LEU A 226 4.87 10.31 5.88
N ILE A 227 6.05 10.66 5.37
CA ILE A 227 7.27 9.85 5.52
C ILE A 227 8.37 10.71 6.13
N LYS A 228 8.70 10.50 7.41
CA LYS A 228 9.69 11.36 8.08
C LYS A 228 11.11 11.15 7.53
N HIS A 229 11.46 9.92 7.19
CA HIS A 229 12.75 9.62 6.58
C HIS A 229 12.59 8.49 5.57
N ALA A 230 12.96 8.74 4.33
CA ALA A 230 13.03 7.75 3.25
C ALA A 230 14.46 7.63 2.73
N ASN A 231 14.95 6.40 2.62
CA ASN A 231 16.30 6.08 2.19
C ASN A 231 16.24 5.00 1.10
N ILE A 232 16.36 5.43 -0.15
CA ILE A 232 16.39 4.54 -1.32
C ILE A 232 17.85 4.29 -1.69
N LYS A 233 18.34 3.10 -1.34
CA LYS A 233 19.74 2.71 -1.59
C LYS A 233 19.98 2.42 -3.06
N SER A 234 19.05 1.72 -3.69
CA SER A 234 19.14 1.40 -5.10
C SER A 234 17.78 1.24 -5.76
N SER A 235 17.75 1.34 -7.08
CA SER A 235 16.59 1.02 -7.91
C SER A 235 17.04 0.63 -9.31
N ASP A 236 16.49 -0.46 -9.84
CA ASP A 236 16.70 -0.80 -11.25
C ASP A 236 16.11 0.28 -12.19
N ARG A 237 15.13 1.07 -11.72
CA ARG A 237 14.37 2.06 -12.51
C ARG A 237 14.35 3.42 -11.80
N HIS A 238 13.19 4.08 -11.68
CA HIS A 238 13.09 5.36 -10.98
C HIS A 238 13.35 5.20 -9.48
N GLY A 239 13.83 6.25 -8.82
CA GLY A 239 13.98 6.24 -7.36
C GLY A 239 12.62 6.37 -6.68
N ALA A 240 12.01 7.55 -6.81
CA ALA A 240 10.68 7.84 -6.33
C ALA A 240 9.79 8.40 -7.45
N TYR A 241 8.55 7.92 -7.52
CA TYR A 241 7.46 8.51 -8.31
C TYR A 241 6.33 8.89 -7.36
N LEU A 242 6.04 10.19 -7.24
CA LEU A 242 5.11 10.73 -6.24
C LEU A 242 3.99 11.51 -6.90
N SER A 243 2.76 11.09 -6.63
CA SER A 243 1.53 11.69 -7.16
C SER A 243 0.39 11.54 -6.15
N GLY A 244 -0.28 12.65 -5.84
CA GLY A 244 -1.30 12.72 -4.80
C GLY A 244 -1.33 14.07 -4.07
N LYS A 245 -2.03 14.09 -2.93
CA LYS A 245 -2.32 15.32 -2.16
C LYS A 245 -1.78 15.24 -0.75
N PHE A 246 -1.36 16.36 -0.18
CA PHE A 246 -0.88 16.42 1.21
C PHE A 246 0.18 15.35 1.51
N ILE A 247 1.12 15.17 0.59
CA ILE A 247 2.26 14.26 0.76
C ILE A 247 3.40 15.06 1.40
N GLU A 248 3.84 14.66 2.58
CA GLU A 248 4.96 15.24 3.28
C GLU A 248 6.09 14.21 3.41
N ILE A 249 7.26 14.53 2.86
CA ILE A 249 8.48 13.74 3.07
C ILE A 249 9.55 14.65 3.69
N ASN A 250 9.85 14.46 4.98
CA ASN A 250 10.75 15.41 5.66
C ASN A 250 12.18 15.25 5.15
N LYS A 251 12.64 14.01 4.91
CA LYS A 251 13.95 13.72 4.34
C LYS A 251 13.87 12.56 3.34
N LEU A 252 14.39 12.78 2.15
CA LEU A 252 14.48 11.76 1.09
C LEU A 252 15.93 11.64 0.60
N PHE A 253 16.52 10.47 0.77
CA PHE A 253 17.84 10.14 0.27
C PHE A 253 17.74 9.13 -0.87
N ILE A 254 18.32 9.47 -2.03
CA ILE A 254 18.43 8.58 -3.19
C ILE A 254 19.92 8.35 -3.49
N THR A 255 20.37 7.11 -3.42
CA THR A 255 21.79 6.77 -3.61
C THR A 255 22.12 6.30 -5.03
N SER A 256 21.28 5.45 -5.63
CA SER A 256 21.48 4.95 -6.99
C SER A 256 20.17 4.55 -7.65
N VAL A 257 20.03 4.77 -8.96
CA VAL A 257 18.83 4.48 -9.75
C VAL A 257 19.20 4.11 -11.18
N GLY A 258 18.27 3.52 -11.95
CA GLY A 258 18.53 3.15 -13.34
C GLY A 258 19.58 2.05 -13.51
N LEU A 259 19.61 1.09 -12.57
CA LEU A 259 20.56 -0.02 -12.59
C LEU A 259 20.14 -1.18 -13.51
N GLY A 260 18.85 -1.26 -13.89
CA GLY A 260 18.26 -2.39 -14.60
C GLY A 260 17.56 -2.02 -15.91
N GLU A 261 16.61 -2.85 -16.32
CA GLU A 261 15.87 -2.80 -17.59
C GLU A 261 14.71 -1.79 -17.57
N ILE A 262 14.49 -1.13 -18.71
CA ILE A 262 13.48 -0.07 -18.91
C ILE A 262 12.48 -0.38 -20.03
N GLU A 263 12.71 -1.44 -20.79
CA GLU A 263 12.08 -1.71 -22.07
C GLU A 263 10.60 -2.09 -21.91
N ASN A 264 10.28 -2.81 -20.83
CA ASN A 264 8.97 -3.40 -20.55
C ASN A 264 8.12 -2.61 -19.55
N MET A 265 8.42 -1.32 -19.33
CA MET A 265 7.55 -0.46 -18.53
C MET A 265 6.34 -0.01 -19.37
N PRO A 266 5.10 -0.26 -18.91
CA PRO A 266 3.94 0.35 -19.51
C PRO A 266 3.95 1.84 -19.14
N LYS A 267 3.30 2.63 -19.98
CA LYS A 267 3.02 4.03 -19.67
C LYS A 267 2.43 4.15 -18.26
N ILE A 268 3.05 4.99 -17.43
CA ILE A 268 2.52 5.37 -16.13
C ILE A 268 1.25 6.20 -16.36
N ALA A 269 0.24 6.00 -15.50
CA ALA A 269 -1.04 6.69 -15.67
C ALA A 269 -0.83 8.21 -15.79
N TYR A 270 -1.46 8.82 -16.79
CA TYR A 270 -1.43 10.27 -17.06
C TYR A 270 -0.08 10.88 -17.47
N THR A 271 0.95 10.08 -17.73
CA THR A 271 2.20 10.55 -18.36
C THR A 271 2.10 10.51 -19.88
N LYS A 272 3.01 11.18 -20.60
CA LYS A 272 3.12 10.99 -22.05
C LYS A 272 3.79 9.64 -22.34
N PRO A 273 3.36 8.90 -23.38
CA PRO A 273 4.05 7.66 -23.76
C PRO A 273 5.54 7.91 -23.98
N GLY A 274 6.39 7.05 -23.41
CA GLY A 274 7.85 7.17 -23.46
C GLY A 274 8.47 7.83 -22.23
N GLU A 275 7.74 8.67 -21.49
CA GLU A 275 8.26 9.29 -20.25
C GLU A 275 8.53 8.26 -19.17
N GLU A 276 7.82 7.12 -19.18
CA GLU A 276 8.12 6.01 -18.27
C GLU A 276 9.54 5.44 -18.45
N LYS A 277 10.21 5.73 -19.58
CA LYS A 277 11.57 5.27 -19.87
C LYS A 277 12.63 6.32 -19.56
N GLU A 278 12.24 7.55 -19.22
CA GLU A 278 13.14 8.63 -18.81
C GLU A 278 13.45 8.50 -17.32
N ILE A 279 14.41 7.62 -16.98
CA ILE A 279 14.73 7.31 -15.59
C ILE A 279 15.05 8.58 -14.82
N THR A 280 14.37 8.73 -13.70
CA THR A 280 14.41 9.93 -12.86
C THR A 280 14.61 9.50 -11.42
N ALA A 281 15.50 10.17 -10.69
CA ALA A 281 15.75 9.84 -9.28
C ALA A 281 14.52 10.19 -8.43
N VAL A 282 13.94 11.38 -8.64
CA VAL A 282 12.65 11.78 -8.05
C VAL A 282 11.75 12.44 -9.12
N TRP A 283 10.60 11.83 -9.39
CA TRP A 283 9.59 12.35 -10.30
C TRP A 283 8.33 12.75 -9.52
N LEU A 284 8.01 14.03 -9.55
CA LEU A 284 6.85 14.63 -8.91
C LEU A 284 5.81 14.99 -9.97
N LYS A 285 4.61 14.41 -9.89
CA LYS A 285 3.53 14.61 -10.86
C LYS A 285 2.18 14.70 -10.16
N ASP A 286 1.39 15.73 -10.45
CA ASP A 286 0.14 15.99 -9.75
C ASP A 286 0.38 15.93 -8.22
N PHE A 287 1.48 16.55 -7.80
CA PHE A 287 1.97 16.60 -6.43
C PHE A 287 1.40 17.90 -5.84
N GLU A 288 0.28 17.81 -5.16
CA GLU A 288 -0.59 18.94 -4.82
C GLU A 288 -0.60 19.19 -3.30
N ASP A 289 -0.47 20.45 -2.87
CA ASP A 289 -0.35 20.84 -1.45
C ASP A 289 0.64 19.97 -0.65
N SER A 290 1.78 19.67 -1.27
CA SER A 290 2.72 18.67 -0.81
C SER A 290 4.13 19.26 -0.63
N ASN A 291 4.95 18.62 0.19
CA ASN A 291 6.29 19.11 0.51
C ASN A 291 7.31 17.97 0.61
N ILE A 292 8.49 18.23 0.04
CA ILE A 292 9.72 17.50 0.40
C ILE A 292 10.65 18.47 1.12
N GLY A 293 10.96 18.19 2.38
CA GLY A 293 11.82 19.05 3.20
C GLY A 293 13.26 19.05 2.70
N ASP A 294 13.95 17.92 2.87
CA ASP A 294 15.37 17.78 2.53
C ASP A 294 15.59 16.62 1.56
N LEU A 295 15.93 16.94 0.31
CA LEU A 295 16.13 15.99 -0.77
C LEU A 295 17.62 15.83 -1.09
N HIS A 296 18.17 14.64 -0.89
CA HIS A 296 19.54 14.29 -1.24
C HIS A 296 19.55 13.27 -2.38
N ILE A 297 20.15 13.64 -3.51
CA ILE A 297 20.28 12.75 -4.66
C ILE A 297 21.76 12.62 -5.01
N ASN A 298 22.26 11.38 -4.96
CA ASN A 298 23.55 11.01 -5.51
C ASN A 298 23.37 10.30 -6.85
N THR A 299 24.00 10.85 -7.88
CA THR A 299 23.89 10.40 -9.28
C THR A 299 25.12 9.64 -9.75
N SER A 300 26.14 9.49 -8.89
CA SER A 300 27.44 8.90 -9.23
C SER A 300 27.35 7.45 -9.69
N SER A 301 26.37 6.71 -9.17
CA SER A 301 26.17 5.28 -9.46
C SER A 301 24.87 5.02 -10.23
N SER A 302 24.42 5.98 -11.05
CA SER A 302 23.12 5.91 -11.74
C SER A 302 23.30 5.99 -13.27
N PRO A 303 23.68 4.87 -13.93
CA PRO A 303 24.20 4.88 -15.30
C PRO A 303 23.15 5.20 -16.36
N LYS A 304 21.88 4.90 -16.10
CA LYS A 304 20.76 5.17 -17.02
C LYS A 304 19.92 6.39 -16.62
N LEU A 305 20.36 7.15 -15.62
CA LEU A 305 19.64 8.33 -15.16
C LEU A 305 19.52 9.37 -16.27
N ASN A 306 18.32 9.87 -16.51
CA ASN A 306 18.07 11.03 -17.35
C ASN A 306 18.08 12.30 -16.50
N TYR A 307 17.30 12.33 -15.42
CA TYR A 307 17.15 13.52 -14.58
C TYR A 307 17.29 13.17 -13.09
N ALA A 308 17.99 13.99 -12.32
CA ALA A 308 17.97 13.88 -10.88
C ALA A 308 16.56 14.18 -10.34
N LEU A 309 15.93 15.24 -10.84
CA LEU A 309 14.61 15.68 -10.39
C LEU A 309 13.74 16.06 -11.59
N TYR A 310 12.51 15.56 -11.62
CA TYR A 310 11.50 15.99 -12.59
C TYR A 310 10.30 16.60 -11.86
N LEU A 311 10.14 17.91 -12.03
CA LEU A 311 8.99 18.70 -11.59
C LEU A 311 7.96 18.72 -12.72
N ASP A 312 7.09 17.71 -12.77
CA ASP A 312 6.08 17.56 -13.82
C ASP A 312 4.85 18.46 -13.54
N SER A 313 3.83 18.35 -14.38
CA SER A 313 2.57 19.08 -14.28
C SER A 313 1.85 18.84 -12.95
N GLY A 314 1.09 19.85 -12.51
CA GLY A 314 0.09 19.74 -11.45
C GLY A 314 -0.86 20.93 -11.50
N ASP A 315 -1.88 20.94 -10.64
CA ASP A 315 -2.81 22.07 -10.56
C ASP A 315 -2.18 23.24 -9.79
N ILE A 316 -2.04 24.39 -10.46
CA ILE A 316 -1.40 25.60 -9.93
C ILE A 316 -2.13 26.18 -8.71
N ASN A 317 -3.39 25.82 -8.49
CA ASN A 317 -4.15 26.24 -7.32
C ASN A 317 -3.75 25.50 -6.03
N PHE A 318 -2.98 24.42 -6.15
CA PHE A 318 -2.52 23.59 -5.04
C PHE A 318 -0.98 23.51 -5.07
N PRO A 319 -0.27 24.62 -4.79
CA PRO A 319 1.17 24.69 -4.94
C PRO A 319 1.90 23.72 -3.99
N SER A 320 3.03 23.21 -4.45
CA SER A 320 3.88 22.30 -3.69
C SER A 320 5.32 22.78 -3.68
N THR A 321 6.10 22.24 -2.73
CA THR A 321 7.49 22.67 -2.57
C THR A 321 8.47 21.51 -2.43
N VAL A 322 9.69 21.74 -2.90
CA VAL A 322 10.88 21.02 -2.46
C VAL A 322 11.78 22.04 -1.80
N SER A 323 11.91 21.97 -0.48
CA SER A 323 12.53 23.03 0.30
C SER A 323 14.04 23.10 0.06
N ILE A 324 14.73 21.97 0.15
CA ILE A 324 16.18 21.90 -0.06
C ILE A 324 16.51 20.72 -0.98
N VAL A 325 17.32 20.97 -2.01
CA VAL A 325 17.84 19.94 -2.91
C VAL A 325 19.36 19.91 -2.85
N HIS A 326 19.92 18.75 -2.50
CA HIS A 326 21.33 18.42 -2.54
C HIS A 326 21.60 17.47 -3.70
N LEU A 327 22.37 17.92 -4.70
CA LEU A 327 22.72 17.10 -5.86
C LEU A 327 24.22 16.81 -5.86
N ALA A 328 24.58 15.53 -5.87
CA ALA A 328 25.97 15.09 -5.99
C ALA A 328 26.13 14.13 -7.17
N GLY A 329 27.27 14.17 -7.86
CA GLY A 329 27.59 13.27 -8.97
C GLY A 329 27.63 13.98 -10.32
N LYS A 330 27.45 13.23 -11.41
CA LYS A 330 27.70 13.70 -12.79
C LYS A 330 26.44 14.08 -13.57
N ASN A 331 25.29 13.47 -13.27
CA ASN A 331 24.04 13.76 -13.98
C ASN A 331 23.01 14.37 -13.03
N ASN A 332 23.15 15.68 -12.78
CA ASN A 332 22.33 16.44 -11.85
C ASN A 332 21.23 17.26 -12.56
N GLU A 333 20.79 16.84 -13.75
CA GLU A 333 19.81 17.58 -14.53
C GLU A 333 18.44 17.64 -13.80
N VAL A 334 17.83 18.83 -13.80
CA VAL A 334 16.48 19.06 -13.28
C VAL A 334 15.56 19.42 -14.43
N LYS A 335 14.57 18.58 -14.69
CA LYS A 335 13.53 18.83 -15.70
C LYS A 335 12.34 19.54 -15.05
N ARG A 336 11.84 20.60 -15.68
CA ARG A 336 10.69 21.38 -15.20
C ARG A 336 9.63 21.51 -16.29
N SER A 337 8.41 21.06 -16.01
CA SER A 337 7.26 21.26 -16.87
C SER A 337 6.80 22.73 -16.83
N PRO A 338 6.39 23.34 -17.95
CA PRO A 338 5.78 24.67 -17.96
C PRO A 338 4.48 24.77 -17.15
N ALA A 339 3.83 23.62 -16.91
CA ALA A 339 2.58 23.53 -16.16
C ALA A 339 2.80 22.96 -14.74
N THR A 340 4.01 23.05 -14.20
CA THR A 340 4.27 22.59 -12.83
C THR A 340 3.69 23.55 -11.79
N ASN A 341 3.16 22.99 -10.72
CA ASN A 341 2.74 23.69 -9.49
C ASN A 341 3.82 23.62 -8.40
N ILE A 342 5.02 23.14 -8.73
CA ILE A 342 6.08 22.83 -7.77
C ILE A 342 7.19 23.87 -7.86
N ASP A 343 7.57 24.42 -6.72
CA ASP A 343 8.73 25.30 -6.58
C ASP A 343 9.85 24.62 -5.78
N VAL A 344 11.09 24.89 -6.20
CA VAL A 344 12.29 24.51 -5.43
C VAL A 344 12.82 25.76 -4.74
N ILE A 345 12.91 25.73 -3.41
CA ILE A 345 13.29 26.92 -2.63
C ILE A 345 14.81 27.13 -2.65
N TYR A 346 15.60 26.06 -2.47
CA TYR A 346 17.06 26.15 -2.42
C TYR A 346 17.75 24.95 -3.07
N PHE A 347 18.77 25.22 -3.90
CA PHE A 347 19.71 24.23 -4.41
C PHE A 347 21.05 24.35 -3.70
N LYS A 348 21.57 23.21 -3.24
CA LYS A 348 22.94 23.07 -2.76
C LYS A 348 23.68 22.10 -3.68
N GLU A 349 24.61 22.65 -4.45
CA GLU A 349 25.57 21.87 -5.24
C GLU A 349 26.73 21.36 -4.38
#